data_AF-A0A0B6YRK2-F1
#
_entry.id   AF-A0A0B6YRK2-F1
#
_cell.length_a   1.000
_cell.length_b   1.000
_cell.length_c   1.000
_cell.angle_alpha   90.00
_cell.angle_beta   90.00
_cell.angle_gamma   90.00
#
_symmetry.space_group_name_H-M   'P 1'
#
loop_
_entity.id
_entity.type
_entity.pdbx_description
1 polymer ?
#
loop_
_entity_poly.entity_id
_entity_poly.type
_entity_poly.pdbx_seq_one_letter_code
_entity_poly.pdbx_strand_id
1 'polypeptide(L)'
;GKDRYLVAHTSDTLLLGDMLTSRLSEVPWQGSGSEKYYFDNENVCMIFNAGELALIEYGQNEVLGCVRTEFMNPHLISVRLNERKQKGVQENKKMAYLIDLKTVAVIDILTGLNIAQVSHDNRIDWLELNETG
;
A
#
# COMPACT_ATOMS: atom_id res chain seq x y z
N GLY A 1 4.65 10.65 -9.20
CA GLY A 1 4.79 10.18 -10.59
C GLY A 1 6.16 10.43 -11.19
N LYS A 2 6.51 11.70 -11.50
CA LYS A 2 7.79 12.11 -12.14
C LYS A 2 8.21 11.23 -13.33
N ASP A 3 7.25 10.75 -14.12
CA ASP A 3 7.47 9.85 -15.26
C ASP A 3 8.28 8.57 -14.94
N ARG A 4 8.28 8.14 -13.68
CA ARG A 4 9.02 6.96 -13.18
C ARG A 4 8.22 5.67 -13.27
N TYR A 5 6.90 5.76 -13.19
CA TYR A 5 6.05 4.60 -12.98
C TYR A 5 5.21 4.30 -14.22
N LEU A 6 5.04 3.02 -14.50
CA LEU A 6 4.19 2.49 -15.56
C LEU A 6 2.95 1.86 -14.95
N VAL A 7 1.81 2.09 -15.59
CA VAL A 7 0.57 1.33 -15.41
C VAL A 7 0.04 0.93 -16.77
N ALA A 8 -0.31 -0.34 -16.94
CA ALA A 8 -1.00 -0.82 -18.12
C ALA A 8 -2.01 -1.91 -17.73
N HIS A 9 -3.09 -2.01 -18.50
CA HIS A 9 -4.12 -3.03 -18.31
C HIS A 9 -4.09 -4.01 -19.47
N THR A 10 -4.23 -5.29 -19.15
CA THR A 10 -4.63 -6.32 -20.13
C THR A 10 -6.12 -6.63 -19.93
N SER A 11 -6.63 -7.68 -20.57
CA SER A 11 -7.99 -8.17 -20.31
C SER A 11 -8.19 -8.66 -18.88
N ASP A 12 -7.14 -9.23 -18.28
CA ASP A 12 -7.26 -10.00 -17.02
C ASP A 12 -6.24 -9.58 -15.95
N THR A 13 -5.25 -8.76 -16.31
CA THR A 13 -4.13 -8.38 -15.46
C THR A 13 -3.87 -6.87 -15.43
N LEU A 14 -3.25 -6.43 -14.35
CA LEU A 14 -2.68 -5.11 -14.18
C LEU A 14 -1.15 -5.22 -14.19
N LEU A 15 -0.53 -4.47 -15.09
CA LEU A 15 0.91 -4.29 -15.18
C LEU A 15 1.30 -3.01 -14.45
N LEU A 16 2.20 -3.13 -13.48
CA LEU A 16 2.78 -2.02 -12.75
C LEU A 16 4.30 -2.07 -12.83
N GLY A 17 4.94 -0.91 -12.79
CA GLY A 17 6.39 -0.89 -12.82
C GLY A 17 7.00 0.37 -12.26
N ASP A 18 8.12 0.22 -11.56
CA ASP A 18 9.08 1.28 -11.34
C ASP A 18 10.18 1.16 -12.39
N MET A 19 10.18 2.08 -13.35
CA MET A 19 11.14 2.07 -14.47
C MET A 19 12.57 2.41 -14.02
N LEU A 20 12.74 3.16 -12.93
CA LEU A 20 14.09 3.49 -12.44
C LEU A 20 14.77 2.25 -11.84
N THR A 21 14.03 1.43 -11.10
CA THR A 21 14.56 0.20 -10.50
C THR A 21 14.34 -1.04 -11.35
N SER A 22 13.65 -0.90 -12.49
CA SER A 22 13.25 -2.00 -13.38
C SER A 22 12.47 -3.11 -12.66
N ARG A 23 11.74 -2.74 -11.60
CA ARG A 23 10.86 -3.65 -10.85
C ARG A 23 9.48 -3.62 -11.48
N LEU A 24 9.15 -4.66 -12.23
CA LEU A 24 7.87 -4.83 -12.92
C LEU A 24 7.03 -5.89 -12.21
N SER A 25 5.73 -5.67 -12.20
CA SER A 25 4.73 -6.54 -11.60
C SER A 25 3.60 -6.75 -12.59
N GLU A 26 3.16 -7.99 -12.76
CA GLU A 26 1.91 -8.33 -13.44
C GLU A 26 1.04 -9.11 -12.46
N VAL A 27 -0.13 -8.56 -12.10
CA VAL A 27 -1.05 -9.21 -11.15
C VAL A 27 -2.39 -9.47 -11.81
N PRO A 28 -3.08 -10.59 -11.48
CA PRO A 28 -4.49 -10.75 -11.82
C PRO A 28 -5.30 -9.57 -11.27
N TRP A 29 -6.09 -8.91 -12.11
CA TRP A 29 -6.81 -7.70 -11.71
C TRP A 29 -8.16 -7.59 -12.41
N GLN A 30 -9.23 -7.65 -11.62
CA GLN A 30 -10.61 -7.45 -12.08
C GLN A 30 -11.08 -6.04 -11.68
N GLY A 31 -10.45 -5.06 -12.29
CA GLY A 31 -10.72 -3.65 -12.04
C GLY A 31 -12.06 -3.16 -12.59
N SER A 32 -12.55 -2.06 -12.04
CA SER A 32 -13.71 -1.33 -12.57
C SER A 32 -13.31 -0.34 -13.69
N GLY A 33 -12.01 -0.08 -13.85
CA GLY A 33 -11.48 0.98 -14.73
C GLY A 33 -11.53 2.38 -14.11
N SER A 34 -11.99 2.50 -12.86
CA SER A 34 -12.07 3.77 -12.12
C SER A 34 -11.03 3.88 -11.01
N GLU A 35 -10.02 3.02 -11.04
CA GLU A 35 -8.94 2.97 -10.06
C GLU A 35 -8.16 4.28 -10.00
N LYS A 36 -7.75 4.65 -8.79
CA LYS A 36 -6.77 5.73 -8.57
C LYS A 36 -5.47 5.14 -8.08
N TYR A 37 -4.39 5.47 -8.78
CA TYR A 37 -3.05 4.97 -8.52
C TYR A 37 -2.20 6.04 -7.82
N TYR A 38 -1.54 5.68 -6.74
CA TYR A 38 -0.60 6.52 -6.01
C TYR A 38 0.78 5.86 -5.96
N PHE A 39 1.82 6.67 -6.25
CA PHE A 39 3.19 6.19 -6.46
C PHE A 39 4.23 6.93 -5.60
N ASP A 40 3.79 7.53 -4.50
CA ASP A 40 4.67 8.32 -3.63
C ASP A 40 5.59 7.41 -2.80
N ASN A 41 5.18 6.16 -2.55
CA ASN A 41 6.02 5.15 -1.93
C ASN A 41 6.87 4.43 -3.00
N GLU A 42 8.18 4.34 -2.78
CA GLU A 42 9.12 3.77 -3.76
C GLU A 42 9.06 2.23 -3.88
N ASN A 43 8.42 1.55 -2.93
CA ASN A 43 8.35 0.10 -2.89
C ASN A 43 6.97 -0.44 -3.26
N VAL A 44 5.91 0.36 -3.13
CA VAL A 44 4.53 -0.10 -3.33
C VAL A 44 3.73 0.89 -4.18
N CYS A 45 2.86 0.36 -5.04
CA CYS A 45 1.76 1.11 -5.63
C CYS A 45 0.51 0.95 -4.75
N MET A 46 -0.12 2.07 -4.41
CA MET A 46 -1.42 2.07 -3.72
C MET A 46 -2.51 2.28 -4.76
N ILE A 47 -3.50 1.38 -4.78
CA ILE A 47 -4.61 1.41 -5.73
C ILE A 47 -5.91 1.54 -4.95
N PHE A 48 -6.63 2.62 -5.18
CA PHE A 48 -7.96 2.82 -4.61
C PHE A 48 -9.05 2.52 -5.62
N ASN A 49 -10.03 1.74 -5.20
CA ASN A 49 -11.23 1.46 -5.98
C ASN A 49 -12.41 1.26 -5.01
N ALA A 50 -13.50 1.99 -5.22
CA ALA A 50 -14.76 1.79 -4.48
C ALA A 50 -14.66 1.64 -2.93
N GLY A 51 -13.76 2.39 -2.27
CA GLY A 51 -13.59 2.34 -0.80
C GLY A 51 -12.63 1.23 -0.31
N GLU A 52 -11.97 0.55 -1.24
CA GLU A 52 -10.92 -0.42 -0.97
C GLU A 52 -9.57 0.15 -1.42
N LEU A 53 -8.55 -0.13 -0.61
CA LEU A 53 -7.14 0.14 -0.88
C LEU A 53 -6.43 -1.20 -1.06
N ALA A 54 -5.89 -1.41 -2.25
CA ALA A 54 -5.00 -2.52 -2.54
C ALA A 54 -3.54 -2.04 -2.60
N LEU A 55 -2.63 -2.91 -2.16
CA LEU A 55 -1.18 -2.69 -2.20
C LEU A 55 -0.53 -3.69 -3.15
N ILE A 56 0.32 -3.20 -4.06
CA ILE A 56 1.16 -4.04 -4.91
C ILE A 56 2.61 -3.61 -4.78
N GLU A 57 3.46 -4.51 -4.30
CA GLU A 57 4.90 -4.28 -4.23
C GLU A 57 5.52 -4.38 -5.63
N TYR A 58 6.29 -3.37 -6.06
CA TYR A 58 6.93 -3.40 -7.38
C TYR A 58 7.93 -4.57 -7.44
N GLY A 59 7.84 -5.36 -8.52
CA GLY A 59 8.67 -6.55 -8.70
C GLY A 59 8.03 -7.83 -8.15
N GLN A 60 6.83 -7.75 -7.57
CA GLN A 60 6.04 -8.89 -7.11
C GLN A 60 4.75 -9.02 -7.91
N ASN A 61 4.43 -10.24 -8.33
CA ASN A 61 3.27 -10.56 -9.18
C ASN A 61 2.02 -10.93 -8.38
N GLU A 62 1.89 -10.36 -7.17
CA GLU A 62 0.78 -10.63 -6.27
C GLU A 62 0.29 -9.35 -5.60
N VAL A 63 -1.00 -9.31 -5.29
CA VAL A 63 -1.56 -8.26 -4.44
C VAL A 63 -1.12 -8.53 -3.01
N LEU A 64 -0.35 -7.60 -2.44
CA LEU A 64 0.24 -7.75 -1.12
C LEU A 64 -0.82 -7.76 -0.02
N GLY A 65 -1.87 -6.96 -0.19
CA GLY A 65 -3.00 -6.92 0.74
C GLY A 65 -4.07 -5.92 0.28
N CYS A 66 -5.28 -6.09 0.82
CA CYS A 66 -6.41 -5.21 0.58
C CYS A 66 -7.06 -4.83 1.92
N VAL A 67 -7.39 -3.55 2.10
CA VAL A 67 -8.13 -3.04 3.25
C VAL A 67 -9.26 -2.13 2.81
N ARG A 68 -10.32 -2.06 3.63
CA ARG A 68 -11.34 -1.04 3.49
C ARG A 68 -10.91 0.23 4.19
N THR A 69 -11.03 1.36 3.50
CA THR A 69 -10.81 2.69 4.07
C THR A 69 -11.57 3.73 3.26
N GLU A 70 -12.13 4.71 3.96
CA GLU A 70 -12.79 5.86 3.33
C GLU A 70 -11.78 6.99 2.99
N PHE A 71 -10.53 6.86 3.42
CA PHE A 71 -9.50 7.88 3.25
C PHE A 71 -8.58 7.57 2.07
N MET A 72 -8.81 8.29 0.98
CA MET A 72 -7.96 8.22 -0.23
C MET A 72 -6.74 9.15 -0.18
N ASN A 73 -6.55 9.91 0.91
CA ASN A 73 -5.41 10.79 1.03
C ASN A 73 -4.16 9.95 1.41
N PRO A 74 -3.14 9.86 0.55
CA PRO A 74 -1.94 9.06 0.82
C PRO A 74 -1.18 9.54 2.06
N HIS A 75 -1.33 10.79 2.50
CA HIS A 75 -0.73 11.26 3.75
C HIS A 75 -1.31 10.59 5.00
N LEU A 76 -2.49 9.97 4.89
CA LEU A 76 -3.18 9.28 5.98
C LEU A 76 -2.90 7.78 5.99
N ILE A 77 -1.99 7.32 5.14
CA ILE A 77 -1.60 5.93 4.98
C ILE A 77 -0.08 5.84 4.98
N SER A 78 0.46 5.03 5.86
CA SER A 78 1.88 4.72 5.91
C SER A 78 2.08 3.24 5.65
N VAL A 79 2.98 2.91 4.71
CA VAL A 79 3.32 1.53 4.35
C VAL A 79 4.83 1.38 4.44
N ARG A 80 5.27 0.39 5.23
CA ARG A 80 6.68 0.08 5.45
C ARG A 80 6.91 -1.38 5.06
N LEU A 81 7.77 -1.61 4.07
CA LEU A 81 8.10 -2.94 3.54
C LEU A 81 9.59 -3.21 3.73
N ASN A 82 9.94 -4.17 4.60
CA ASN A 82 11.29 -4.75 4.69
C ASN A 82 12.45 -3.73 4.73
N GLU A 83 12.29 -2.61 5.42
CA GLU A 83 13.28 -1.53 5.39
C GLU A 83 14.62 -1.92 6.06
N ARG A 84 14.56 -2.81 7.05
CA ARG A 84 15.75 -3.40 7.68
C ARG A 84 16.12 -4.69 6.98
N LYS A 85 16.93 -4.59 5.92
CA LYS A 85 17.51 -5.74 5.23
C LYS A 85 18.68 -6.33 6.02
N GLN A 86 18.37 -7.04 7.10
CA GLN A 86 19.36 -7.78 7.90
C GLN A 86 19.23 -9.28 7.64
N LYS A 87 20.37 -9.97 7.46
CA LYS A 87 20.38 -11.43 7.26
C LYS A 87 19.80 -12.12 8.48
N GLY A 88 18.81 -13.00 8.25
CA GLY A 88 18.16 -13.78 9.30
C GLY A 88 16.97 -13.10 9.98
N VAL A 89 16.62 -11.87 9.59
CA VAL A 89 15.38 -11.22 10.05
C VAL A 89 14.22 -11.65 9.14
N GLN A 90 13.10 -11.99 9.76
CA GLN A 90 11.86 -12.34 9.05
C GLN A 90 11.31 -11.15 8.27
N GLU A 91 10.50 -11.41 7.24
CA GLU A 91 9.80 -10.34 6.54
C GLU A 91 8.97 -9.49 7.50
N ASN A 92 8.98 -8.17 7.29
CA ASN A 92 8.26 -7.21 8.10
C ASN A 92 7.60 -6.20 7.15
N LYS A 93 6.31 -6.43 6.89
CA LYS A 93 5.47 -5.60 6.03
C LYS A 93 4.29 -5.13 6.85
N LYS A 94 4.24 -3.82 7.13
CA LYS A 94 3.20 -3.20 7.96
C LYS A 94 2.56 -2.03 7.23
N MET A 95 1.28 -1.82 7.52
CA MET A 95 0.54 -0.65 7.10
C MET A 95 -0.16 -0.02 8.30
N ALA A 96 -0.10 1.30 8.38
CA ALA A 96 -0.95 2.09 9.25
C ALA A 96 -1.86 2.98 8.42
N TYR A 97 -3.14 3.06 8.75
CA TYR A 97 -4.11 3.83 7.99
C TYR A 97 -5.28 4.26 8.88
N LEU A 98 -5.99 5.33 8.50
CA LEU A 98 -7.28 5.65 9.12
C LEU A 98 -8.38 4.73 8.61
N ILE A 99 -9.08 4.07 9.53
CA ILE A 99 -10.33 3.34 9.24
C ILE A 99 -11.46 4.35 9.05
N ASP A 100 -11.61 5.25 10.04
CA ASP A 100 -12.59 6.33 10.12
C ASP A 100 -11.89 7.62 10.62
N LEU A 101 -12.62 8.72 10.77
CA LEU A 101 -12.05 10.03 11.17
C LEU A 101 -11.36 10.05 12.55
N LYS A 102 -11.57 9.02 13.37
CA LYS A 102 -11.16 8.94 14.77
C LYS A 102 -10.39 7.67 15.11
N THR A 103 -10.13 6.80 14.13
CA THR A 103 -9.57 5.48 14.37
C THR A 103 -8.44 5.19 13.39
N VAL A 104 -7.22 5.04 13.93
CA VAL A 104 -6.07 4.51 13.21
C VAL A 104 -5.98 3.01 13.45
N ALA A 105 -5.71 2.24 12.40
CA ALA A 105 -5.32 0.83 12.50
C ALA A 105 -3.89 0.64 12.05
N VAL A 106 -3.21 -0.32 12.68
CA VAL A 106 -1.92 -0.86 12.25
C VAL A 106 -2.11 -2.34 12.00
N ILE A 107 -1.74 -2.80 10.80
CA ILE A 107 -1.87 -4.19 10.40
C ILE A 107 -0.53 -4.79 9.98
N ASP A 108 -0.40 -6.09 10.21
CA ASP A 108 0.61 -6.92 9.60
C ASP A 108 0.08 -7.37 8.24
N ILE A 109 0.75 -6.97 7.15
CA ILE A 109 0.24 -7.20 5.80
C ILE A 109 0.37 -8.69 5.42
N LEU A 110 1.41 -9.38 5.91
CA LEU A 110 1.67 -10.79 5.57
C LEU A 110 0.61 -11.72 6.14
N THR A 111 0.18 -11.44 7.38
CA THR A 111 -0.80 -12.26 8.10
C THR A 111 -2.22 -11.71 7.99
N GLY A 112 -2.38 -10.45 7.57
CA GLY A 112 -3.65 -9.73 7.56
C GLY A 112 -4.16 -9.37 8.96
N LEU A 113 -3.36 -9.59 10.01
CA LEU A 113 -3.79 -9.37 11.40
C LEU A 113 -3.71 -7.90 11.79
N ASN A 114 -4.72 -7.44 12.54
CA ASN A 114 -4.65 -6.15 13.21
C ASN A 114 -3.68 -6.24 14.39
N ILE A 115 -2.61 -5.44 14.33
CA ILE A 115 -1.59 -5.33 15.39
C ILE A 115 -2.06 -4.36 16.46
N ALA A 116 -2.63 -3.23 16.05
CA ALA A 116 -3.10 -2.20 16.96
C ALA A 116 -4.24 -1.38 16.34
N GLN A 117 -5.09 -0.85 17.23
CA GLN A 117 -6.11 0.12 16.89
C GLN A 117 -6.06 1.27 17.91
N VAL A 118 -5.99 2.50 17.41
CA VAL A 118 -5.80 3.69 18.22
C VAL A 118 -6.92 4.69 17.92
N SER A 119 -7.71 4.99 18.95
CA SER A 119 -8.72 6.04 18.87
C SER A 119 -8.14 7.41 19.21
N HIS A 120 -8.62 8.44 18.54
CA HIS A 120 -8.22 9.83 18.74
C HIS A 120 -9.39 10.80 18.50
N ASP A 121 -9.30 12.00 19.07
CA ASP A 121 -10.34 13.04 18.93
C ASP A 121 -9.93 14.22 18.05
N ASN A 122 -8.70 14.23 17.55
CA ASN A 122 -8.18 15.29 16.70
C ASN A 122 -8.18 14.86 15.24
N ARG A 123 -8.30 15.83 14.32
CA ARG A 123 -8.03 15.58 12.91
C ARG A 123 -6.55 15.22 12.74
N ILE A 124 -6.28 14.14 12.01
CA ILE A 124 -4.93 13.75 11.60
C ILE A 124 -4.65 14.39 10.24
N ASP A 125 -3.51 15.07 10.12
CA ASP A 125 -3.04 15.64 8.86
C ASP A 125 -2.12 14.68 8.10
N TRP A 126 -1.26 13.96 8.83
CA TRP A 126 -0.40 12.92 8.28
C TRP A 126 -0.11 11.82 9.32
N LEU A 127 0.18 10.62 8.83
CA LEU A 127 0.51 9.45 9.63
C LEU A 127 1.76 8.78 9.04
N GLU A 128 2.69 8.35 9.89
CA GLU A 128 3.88 7.64 9.47
C GLU A 128 4.32 6.58 10.50
N LEU A 129 4.61 5.37 10.02
CA LEU A 129 5.25 4.32 10.81
C LEU A 129 6.75 4.60 10.93
N ASN A 130 7.32 4.32 12.10
CA ASN A 130 8.76 4.48 12.34
C ASN A 130 9.59 3.34 11.71
N GLU A 131 10.92 3.49 11.73
CA GLU A 131 11.87 2.52 11.14
C GLU A 131 11.89 1.14 11.82
N THR A 132 11.29 0.98 13.01
CA THR A 132 11.21 -0.32 13.70
C THR A 132 9.94 -1.09 13.38
N GLY A 133 8.90 -0.39 12.94
CA GLY A 133 7.53 -0.90 12.98
C GLY A 133 7.02 -1.03 14.41
#